data_AF-A0A087UJ39-F1
#
_entry.id   AF-A0A087UJ39-F1
#
_cell.length_a   1.000
_cell.length_b   1.000
_cell.length_c   1.000
_cell.angle_alpha   90.00
_cell.angle_beta   90.00
_cell.angle_gamma   90.00
#
_symmetry.space_group_name_H-M   'P 1'
#
loop_
_entity.id
_entity.type
_entity.pdbx_description
1 polymer ?
#
loop_
_entity_poly.entity_id
_entity_poly.type
_entity_poly.pdbx_seq_one_letter_code
_entity_poly.pdbx_strand_id
1 'polypeptide(L)'
;MPFTGQYCSINIQPILPQNERHFTIHNAFRKYPKLKQVFQEMNIEEDTMAYYYILKHRLGLCMPSTCSMSDLNNVTETLADHLKMKISVGHCETSEKPSLTKGQIISMCGVFITFGIVILATVTDILIRLKAEHEMDFEDIVRR
;
A
#
# COMPACT_ATOMS: atom_id res chain seq x y z
N MET A 1 -0.64 17.86 30.20
CA MET A 1 0.28 17.34 29.16
C MET A 1 -0.56 16.62 28.12
N PRO A 2 -0.54 16.99 26.83
CA PRO A 2 -1.29 16.27 25.81
C PRO A 2 -0.57 14.95 25.50
N PHE A 3 -1.30 13.84 25.52
CA PHE A 3 -0.81 12.53 25.11
C PHE A 3 -0.71 12.52 23.57
N THR A 4 0.50 12.48 23.02
CA THR A 4 0.69 12.20 21.59
C THR A 4 0.51 10.70 21.36
N GLY A 5 -0.45 10.31 20.53
CA GLY A 5 -0.58 8.90 20.10
C GLY A 5 0.52 8.51 19.12
N GLN A 6 0.85 7.22 19.08
CA GLN A 6 1.68 6.61 18.04
C GLN A 6 0.82 5.63 17.24
N TYR A 7 0.94 5.65 15.93
CA TYR A 7 0.24 4.75 15.03
C TYR A 7 1.14 3.58 14.66
N CYS A 8 0.78 2.38 15.09
CA CYS A 8 1.54 1.16 14.86
C CYS A 8 0.89 0.30 13.78
N SER A 9 1.65 0.02 12.73
CA SER A 9 1.31 -1.00 11.74
C SER A 9 1.73 -2.37 12.23
N ILE A 10 0.75 -3.26 12.40
CA ILE A 10 0.91 -4.64 12.80
C ILE A 10 0.64 -5.52 11.58
N ASN A 11 1.59 -6.38 11.27
CA ASN A 11 1.42 -7.38 10.22
C ASN A 11 0.94 -8.67 10.86
N ILE A 12 -0.23 -9.13 10.44
CA ILE A 12 -0.82 -10.41 10.84
C ILE A 12 -0.71 -11.33 9.64
N GLN A 13 -0.06 -12.48 9.85
CA GLN A 13 -0.06 -13.56 8.88
C GLN A 13 -0.34 -14.87 9.61
N PRO A 14 -1.16 -15.77 9.06
CA PRO A 14 -1.33 -17.07 9.66
C PRO A 14 -0.02 -17.87 9.59
N ILE A 15 0.16 -18.83 10.50
CA ILE A 15 1.34 -19.71 10.48
C ILE A 15 1.19 -20.63 9.27
N LEU A 16 1.96 -20.36 8.21
CA LEU A 16 1.94 -21.13 6.96
C LEU A 16 3.12 -22.10 6.91
N PRO A 17 2.94 -23.33 6.40
CA PRO A 17 4.03 -24.28 6.27
C PRO A 17 5.07 -23.79 5.26
N GLN A 18 6.32 -24.20 5.49
CA GLN A 18 7.48 -23.78 4.69
C GLN A 18 7.29 -24.15 3.21
N ASN A 19 7.50 -23.16 2.33
CA ASN A 19 7.27 -23.28 0.90
C ASN A 19 8.35 -24.18 0.26
N GLU A 20 7.99 -25.41 -0.13
CA GLU A 20 8.83 -26.27 -0.96
C GLU A 20 8.77 -25.78 -2.42
N ARG A 21 9.87 -25.88 -3.19
CA ARG A 21 10.00 -25.31 -4.56
C ARG A 21 8.90 -25.73 -5.55
N HIS A 22 8.18 -26.82 -5.27
CA HIS A 22 7.02 -27.28 -6.01
C HIS A 22 5.75 -27.19 -5.15
N PHE A 23 5.27 -25.96 -4.96
CA PHE A 23 4.10 -25.68 -4.14
C PHE A 23 2.81 -26.00 -4.89
N THR A 24 2.05 -26.97 -4.39
CA THR A 24 0.63 -27.14 -4.72
C THR A 24 -0.15 -27.00 -3.42
N ILE A 25 -1.11 -26.07 -3.39
CA ILE A 25 -1.93 -25.74 -2.20
C ILE A 25 -2.45 -27.03 -1.53
N HIS A 26 -2.97 -27.94 -2.34
CA HIS A 26 -3.54 -29.21 -1.89
C HIS A 26 -2.53 -30.14 -1.19
N ASN A 27 -1.26 -30.14 -1.63
CA ASN A 27 -0.22 -30.99 -1.06
C ASN A 27 0.34 -30.44 0.26
N ALA A 28 0.35 -29.11 0.44
CA ALA A 28 0.84 -28.48 1.67
C ALA A 28 -0.06 -28.82 2.88
N PHE A 29 -1.38 -28.80 2.71
CA PHE A 29 -2.33 -29.05 3.81
C PHE A 29 -2.53 -30.53 4.13
N ARG A 30 -2.18 -31.45 3.21
CA ARG A 30 -2.18 -32.89 3.47
C ARG A 30 -1.17 -33.27 4.57
N LYS A 31 -0.06 -32.52 4.67
CA LYS A 31 1.02 -32.71 5.65
C LYS A 31 0.70 -32.10 7.02
N TYR A 32 -0.26 -31.17 7.10
CA TYR A 32 -0.59 -30.43 8.33
C TYR A 32 -2.11 -30.38 8.58
N PRO A 33 -2.77 -31.50 8.94
CA PRO A 33 -4.22 -31.58 9.10
C PRO A 33 -4.77 -30.70 10.23
N LYS A 34 -3.98 -30.46 11.28
CA LYS A 34 -4.36 -29.55 12.38
C LYS A 34 -4.46 -28.09 11.94
N LEU A 35 -3.68 -27.71 10.92
CA LEU A 35 -3.69 -26.36 10.38
C LEU A 35 -4.98 -26.13 9.56
N LYS A 36 -5.35 -27.13 8.75
CA LYS A 36 -6.58 -27.13 7.96
C LYS A 36 -7.84 -26.91 8.83
N GLN A 37 -7.92 -27.57 9.99
CA GLN A 37 -9.04 -27.39 10.93
C GLN A 37 -9.11 -25.95 11.48
N VAL A 38 -7.98 -25.39 11.89
CA VAL A 38 -7.94 -24.01 12.41
C VAL A 38 -8.36 -23.00 11.34
N PHE A 39 -7.97 -23.19 10.09
CA PHE A 39 -8.41 -22.31 9.00
C PHE A 39 -9.90 -22.47 8.66
N GLN A 40 -10.43 -23.69 8.72
CA GLN A 40 -11.87 -23.94 8.55
C GLN A 40 -12.68 -23.28 9.66
N GLU A 41 -12.20 -23.30 10.91
CA GLU A 41 -12.83 -22.57 12.03
C GLU A 41 -12.82 -21.04 11.84
N MET A 42 -11.86 -20.51 11.07
CA MET A 42 -11.76 -19.09 10.72
C MET A 42 -12.50 -18.71 9.42
N ASN A 43 -13.32 -19.61 8.85
CA ASN A 43 -14.01 -19.42 7.56
C ASN A 43 -13.07 -19.08 6.39
N ILE A 44 -11.84 -19.57 6.42
CA ILE A 44 -10.88 -19.38 5.32
C ILE A 44 -10.97 -20.59 4.39
N GLU A 45 -11.47 -20.36 3.17
CA GLU A 45 -11.55 -21.38 2.13
C GLU A 45 -10.15 -21.84 1.68
N GLU A 46 -10.04 -23.12 1.34
CA GLU A 46 -8.78 -23.76 0.94
C GLU A 46 -8.14 -23.06 -0.29
N ASP A 47 -8.97 -22.56 -1.21
CA ASP A 47 -8.54 -21.84 -2.41
C ASP A 47 -8.02 -20.44 -2.08
N THR A 48 -8.54 -19.81 -1.03
CA THR A 48 -8.08 -18.49 -0.57
C THR A 48 -6.74 -18.59 0.18
N MET A 49 -6.30 -19.78 0.58
CA MET A 49 -5.06 -19.97 1.35
C MET A 49 -3.78 -19.66 0.59
N ALA A 50 -3.77 -19.86 -0.73
CA ALA A 50 -2.63 -19.46 -1.57
C ALA A 50 -2.35 -17.95 -1.48
N TYR A 51 -3.39 -17.14 -1.33
CA TYR A 51 -3.22 -15.70 -1.23
C TYR A 51 -2.44 -15.31 0.02
N TYR A 52 -2.58 -16.03 1.13
CA TYR A 52 -1.84 -15.73 2.37
C TYR A 52 -0.34 -16.04 2.29
N TYR A 53 0.13 -16.79 1.29
CA TYR A 53 1.57 -16.93 1.02
C TYR A 53 2.19 -15.67 0.41
N ILE A 54 1.37 -14.82 -0.20
CA ILE A 54 1.81 -13.64 -0.95
C ILE A 54 1.37 -12.35 -0.25
N LEU A 55 0.19 -12.35 0.36
CA LEU A 55 -0.45 -11.20 0.98
C LEU A 55 -0.36 -11.28 2.51
N LYS A 56 0.30 -10.28 3.11
CA LYS A 56 0.31 -10.05 4.55
C LYS A 56 -0.80 -9.07 4.90
N HIS A 57 -1.63 -9.39 5.89
CA HIS A 57 -2.64 -8.44 6.36
C HIS A 57 -1.98 -7.42 7.28
N ARG A 58 -2.07 -6.14 6.93
CA ARG A 58 -1.52 -5.03 7.72
C ARG A 58 -2.67 -4.28 8.39
N LEU A 59 -2.72 -4.32 9.72
CA LEU A 59 -3.66 -3.55 10.52
C LEU A 59 -2.93 -2.40 11.20
N GLY A 60 -3.58 -1.24 11.28
CA GLY A 60 -3.07 -0.09 12.02
C GLY A 60 -3.81 0.10 13.33
N LEU A 61 -3.07 0.15 14.44
CA LEU A 61 -3.64 0.44 15.76
C LEU A 61 -2.99 1.69 16.34
N CYS A 62 -3.82 2.51 16.98
CA CYS A 62 -3.33 3.65 17.75
C CYS A 62 -2.91 3.17 19.14
N MET A 63 -1.65 3.40 19.49
CA MET A 63 -1.07 3.05 20.77
C MET A 63 -0.61 4.31 21.51
N PRO A 64 -0.61 4.32 22.85
CA PRO A 64 -0.03 5.42 23.60
C PRO A 64 1.49 5.48 23.36
N SER A 65 2.05 6.69 23.26
CA SER A 65 3.49 6.93 23.03
C SER A 65 4.41 6.41 24.13
N THR A 66 3.87 6.10 25.31
CA THR A 66 4.62 5.47 26.40
C THR A 66 4.88 3.99 26.18
N CYS A 67 4.22 3.36 25.20
CA CYS A 67 4.40 1.94 24.91
C CYS A 67 5.68 1.74 24.09
N SER A 68 6.63 0.98 24.63
CA SER A 68 7.89 0.68 23.95
C SER A 68 7.70 -0.43 22.90
N MET A 69 8.61 -0.54 21.92
CA MET A 69 8.57 -1.65 20.95
C MET A 69 8.64 -3.03 21.63
N SER A 70 9.34 -3.14 22.76
CA SER A 70 9.39 -4.37 23.57
C SER A 70 8.03 -4.74 24.15
N ASP A 71 7.27 -3.76 24.62
CA ASP A 71 5.93 -4.00 25.19
C ASP A 71 4.95 -4.44 24.09
N LEU A 72 5.01 -3.79 22.92
CA LEU A 72 4.19 -4.16 21.78
C LEU A 72 4.52 -5.58 21.30
N ASN A 73 5.80 -5.93 21.20
CA ASN A 73 6.19 -7.29 20.81
C ASN A 73 5.65 -8.34 21.80
N ASN A 74 5.75 -8.09 23.10
CA ASN A 74 5.29 -9.02 24.13
C ASN A 74 3.75 -9.22 24.10
N VAL A 75 3.00 -8.13 23.89
CA VAL A 75 1.54 -8.18 23.72
C VAL A 75 1.17 -8.90 22.42
N THR A 76 1.86 -8.62 21.32
CA THR A 76 1.61 -9.29 20.04
C THR A 76 1.97 -10.76 20.05
N GLU A 77 2.99 -11.17 20.80
CA GLU A 77 3.38 -12.58 20.97
C GLU A 77 2.32 -13.35 21.77
N THR A 78 1.82 -12.75 22.86
CA THR A 78 0.72 -13.32 23.64
C THR A 78 -0.56 -13.49 22.80
N LEU A 79 -0.88 -12.50 21.96
CA LEU A 79 -2.01 -12.57 21.03
C LEU A 79 -1.78 -13.56 19.90
N ALA A 80 -0.55 -13.65 19.39
CA ALA A 80 -0.14 -14.57 18.34
C ALA A 80 -0.33 -16.02 18.77
N ASP A 81 0.06 -16.35 20.00
CA ASP A 81 -0.08 -17.68 20.58
C ASP A 81 -1.55 -18.08 20.77
N HIS A 82 -2.39 -17.15 21.24
CA HIS A 82 -3.83 -17.39 21.40
C HIS A 82 -4.55 -17.57 20.06
N LEU A 83 -4.13 -16.86 19.01
CA LEU A 83 -4.77 -16.87 17.69
C LEU A 83 -4.12 -17.86 16.70
N LYS A 84 -3.02 -18.54 17.08
CA LYS A 84 -2.19 -19.36 16.17
C LYS A 84 -1.77 -18.60 14.90
N MET A 85 -1.55 -17.29 15.02
CA MET A 85 -1.13 -16.43 13.92
C MET A 85 0.24 -15.84 14.25
N LYS A 86 1.09 -15.65 13.25
CA LYS A 86 2.33 -14.90 13.42
C LYS A 86 2.02 -13.41 13.29
N ILE A 87 2.08 -12.72 14.41
CA ILE A 87 1.90 -11.26 14.51
C ILE A 87 3.28 -10.63 14.61
N SER A 88 3.57 -9.63 13.78
CA SER A 88 4.83 -8.89 13.81
C SER A 88 4.54 -7.40 13.69
N VAL A 89 5.08 -6.62 14.62
CA VAL A 89 5.03 -5.16 14.56
C VAL A 89 5.92 -4.71 13.39
N GLY A 90 5.33 -4.08 12.39
CA GLY A 90 6.05 -3.61 11.22
C GLY A 90 6.75 -2.29 11.48
N HIS A 91 5.97 -1.24 11.70
CA HIS A 91 6.48 0.11 11.89
C HIS A 91 5.50 0.93 12.72
N CYS A 92 6.02 1.67 13.70
CA CYS A 92 5.24 2.59 14.51
C CYS A 92 5.65 4.03 14.18
N GLU A 93 4.71 4.78 13.62
CA GLU A 93 4.87 6.18 13.29
C GLU A 93 4.30 7.01 14.44
N THR A 94 5.12 7.86 15.04
CA THR A 94 4.63 8.98 15.82
C THR A 94 4.07 10.03 14.85
N SER A 95 3.17 10.89 15.30
CA SER A 95 2.63 12.00 14.49
C SER A 95 3.69 13.10 14.22
N GLU A 96 4.90 12.71 13.85
CA GLU A 96 5.98 13.58 13.43
C GLU A 96 5.73 13.99 11.99
N LYS A 97 5.81 15.29 11.72
CA LYS A 97 5.57 15.82 10.37
C LYS A 97 6.55 15.14 9.41
N PRO A 98 6.10 14.62 8.24
CA PRO A 98 7.00 13.96 7.32
C PRO A 98 8.11 14.94 6.94
N SER A 99 9.35 14.60 7.31
CA SER A 99 10.52 15.36 6.93
C SER A 99 10.80 15.07 5.47
N LEU A 100 10.29 15.93 4.59
CA LEU A 100 10.52 15.82 3.14
C LEU A 100 12.02 15.75 2.89
N THR A 101 12.47 14.59 2.43
CA THR A 101 13.89 14.38 2.12
C THR A 101 14.23 15.19 0.88
N LYS A 102 15.44 15.75 0.80
CA LYS A 102 15.89 16.58 -0.34
C LYS A 102 15.62 15.91 -1.70
N GLY A 103 15.76 14.59 -1.78
CA GLY A 103 15.45 13.80 -2.98
C GLY A 103 13.96 13.80 -3.37
N GLN A 104 13.05 13.75 -2.40
CA GLN A 104 11.60 13.81 -2.66
C GLN A 104 11.20 15.19 -3.20
N ILE A 105 11.82 16.26 -2.69
CA ILE A 105 11.60 17.63 -3.18
C ILE A 105 12.08 17.76 -4.64
N ILE A 106 13.28 17.25 -4.95
CA ILE A 106 13.83 17.28 -6.31
C ILE A 106 12.92 16.51 -7.29
N SER A 107 12.48 15.31 -6.90
CA SER A 107 11.57 14.49 -7.71
C SER A 107 10.23 15.19 -7.94
N MET A 108 9.65 15.78 -6.90
CA MET A 108 8.41 16.54 -6.98
C MET A 108 8.54 17.72 -7.95
N CYS A 109 9.61 18.52 -7.84
CA CYS A 109 9.89 19.61 -8.77
C CYS A 109 10.01 19.13 -10.23
N GLY A 110 10.69 18.01 -10.47
CA GLY A 110 10.81 17.43 -11.80
C GLY A 110 9.46 17.09 -12.42
N VAL A 111 8.56 16.46 -11.65
CA VAL A 111 7.19 16.13 -12.10
C VAL A 111 6.38 17.39 -12.42
N PHE A 112 6.47 18.44 -11.60
CA PHE A 112 5.76 19.68 -11.88
C PHE A 112 6.27 20.38 -13.14
N ILE A 113 7.58 20.36 -13.40
CA ILE A 113 8.16 20.95 -14.60
C ILE A 113 7.70 20.20 -15.85
N THR A 114 7.75 18.86 -15.86
CA THR A 114 7.29 18.07 -17.01
C THR A 114 5.80 18.28 -17.28
N PHE A 115 4.98 18.32 -16.21
CA PHE A 115 3.56 18.61 -16.33
C PHE A 115 3.31 20.03 -16.88
N GLY A 116 4.07 21.03 -16.43
CA GLY A 116 4.01 22.39 -16.94
C GLY A 116 4.35 22.49 -18.43
N ILE A 117 5.38 21.78 -18.89
CA ILE A 117 5.75 21.72 -20.31
C ILE A 117 4.62 21.12 -21.15
N VAL A 118 3.99 20.04 -20.68
CA VAL A 118 2.86 19.40 -21.38
C VAL A 118 1.67 20.36 -21.48
N ILE A 119 1.34 21.09 -20.41
CA ILE A 119 0.28 22.09 -20.44
C ILE A 119 0.60 23.18 -21.46
N LEU A 120 1.81 23.75 -21.43
CA LEU A 120 2.21 24.81 -22.35
C LEU A 120 2.18 24.34 -23.81
N ALA A 121 2.65 23.12 -24.08
CA ALA A 121 2.59 22.52 -25.41
C ALA A 121 1.13 22.36 -25.87
N THR A 122 0.25 21.88 -24.98
CA THR A 122 -1.17 21.69 -25.27
C THR A 122 -1.86 23.04 -25.56
N VAL A 123 -1.60 24.06 -24.75
CA VAL A 123 -2.15 25.41 -24.97
C VAL A 123 -1.65 25.98 -26.29
N THR A 124 -0.37 25.80 -26.61
CA THR A 124 0.22 26.28 -27.86
C THR A 124 -0.42 25.59 -29.07
N ASP A 125 -0.59 24.26 -29.02
CA ASP A 125 -1.26 23.48 -30.07
C ASP A 125 -2.71 23.95 -30.30
N ILE A 126 -3.46 24.18 -29.22
CA ILE A 126 -4.84 24.69 -29.29
C ILE A 126 -4.87 26.09 -29.91
N LEU A 127 -3.98 27.01 -29.49
CA LEU A 127 -3.94 28.37 -30.04
C LEU A 127 -3.57 28.39 -31.52
N ILE A 128 -2.65 27.52 -31.95
CA ILE A 128 -2.29 27.39 -33.37
C ILE A 128 -3.47 26.89 -34.18
N ARG A 129 -4.20 25.88 -33.69
CA ARG A 129 -5.40 25.34 -34.36
C ARG A 129 -6.50 26.39 -34.49
N LEU A 130 -6.78 27.13 -33.41
CA LEU A 130 -7.79 28.20 -33.43
C LEU A 130 -7.42 29.32 -34.39
N LYS A 131 -6.14 29.68 -34.47
CA LYS A 131 -5.68 30.68 -35.43
C LYS A 131 -5.84 30.19 -36.87
N ALA A 132 -5.49 28.93 -37.15
CA ALA A 132 -5.65 28.34 -38.48
C ALA A 132 -7.12 28.26 -38.92
N GLU A 133 -8.04 27.88 -38.02
CA GLU A 133 -9.48 27.89 -38.30
C GLU A 133 -9.98 29.31 -38.59
N HIS A 134 -9.56 30.31 -37.81
CA HIS A 134 -9.96 31.70 -38.04
C HIS A 134 -9.41 32.28 -39.36
N GLU A 135 -8.21 31.90 -39.77
CA GLU A 135 -7.59 32.35 -41.02
C GLU A 135 -8.31 31.76 -42.25
N MET A 136 -8.78 30.51 -42.17
CA MET A 136 -9.60 29.88 -43.21
C MET A 136 -10.99 30.53 -43.34
N ASP A 137 -11.66 30.81 -42.21
CA ASP A 137 -12.97 31.49 -42.22
C ASP A 137 -12.89 32.90 -42.85
N PHE A 138 -11.78 33.61 -42.63
CA PHE A 138 -11.58 34.94 -43.21
C PHE A 138 -11.34 34.89 -44.73
N GLU A 139 -10.56 33.93 -45.23
CA GLU A 139 -10.36 33.75 -46.69
C GLU A 139 -11.68 33.42 -47.41
N ASP A 140 -12.54 32.59 -46.82
CA ASP A 140 -13.83 32.23 -47.42
C ASP A 140 -14.82 33.41 -47.45
N ILE A 141 -14.76 34.34 -46.48
CA ILE A 141 -15.53 35.59 -46.51
C ILE A 141 -15.00 36.55 -47.59
N VAL A 142 -13.68 36.67 -47.76
CA VAL A 142 -13.08 37.57 -48.77
C VAL A 142 -13.33 37.10 -50.21
N ARG A 143 -13.47 35.79 -50.42
CA ARG A 143 -13.67 35.21 -51.76
C ARG A 143 -15.10 35.33 -52.31
N ARG A 144 -16.09 35.66 -51.46
CA ARG A 144 -17.51 35.75 -51.81
C ARG A 144 -17.94 37.19 -52.09
#